data_AF-A0A1H0G9Z1-F1
#
_entry.id   AF-A0A1H0G9Z1-F1
#
_cell.length_a   1.000
_cell.length_b   1.000
_cell.length_c   1.000
_cell.angle_alpha   90.00
_cell.angle_beta   90.00
_cell.angle_gamma   90.00
#
_symmetry.space_group_name_H-M   'P 1'
#
loop_
_entity.id
_entity.type
_entity.pdbx_description
1 polymer ?
#
loop_
_entity_poly.entity_id
_entity_poly.type
_entity_poly.pdbx_seq_one_letter_code
_entity_poly.pdbx_strand_id
1 'polypeptide(L)'
;MLKLPFLVIISLLFSFGAIHAQTPKTPKLSTRDEYRACQKEDDELKNKRSFLTNESETHSANLKRIQDEMQAHVATQPLVNASDEAAVVAFNEKIQALNTQVSTSNKEAERLNQEQHRFNAWTAALNQRCAGMVVSYADHEAIRKERAETGKKK
;
A
#
# COMPACT_ATOMS: atom_id res chain seq x y z
N MET A 1 -31.86 25.78 -19.52
CA MET A 1 -32.94 25.71 -18.50
C MET A 1 -34.07 24.87 -19.06
N LEU A 2 -34.22 23.62 -18.61
CA LEU A 2 -35.38 22.81 -18.94
C LEU A 2 -35.81 22.09 -17.65
N LYS A 3 -36.98 22.49 -17.15
CA LYS A 3 -37.64 21.93 -15.96
C LYS A 3 -38.46 20.72 -16.40
N LEU A 4 -38.41 19.62 -15.66
CA LEU A 4 -39.45 18.59 -15.67
C LEU A 4 -39.82 18.21 -14.23
N PRO A 5 -41.11 17.91 -13.96
CA PRO A 5 -41.71 17.97 -12.63
C PRO A 5 -41.85 16.59 -11.96
N PHE A 6 -42.03 16.67 -10.65
CA PHE A 6 -42.47 15.65 -9.67
C PHE A 6 -43.53 14.65 -10.15
N LEU A 7 -43.37 13.38 -9.75
CA LEU A 7 -44.43 12.40 -9.35
C LEU A 7 -43.73 11.10 -8.86
N VAL A 8 -43.44 10.94 -7.56
CA VAL A 8 -44.22 10.22 -6.52
C VAL A 8 -44.71 8.82 -6.94
N ILE A 9 -44.07 7.75 -6.41
CA ILE A 9 -44.76 6.62 -5.74
C ILE A 9 -43.83 6.10 -4.61
N ILE A 10 -44.26 6.32 -3.37
CA ILE A 10 -43.69 5.77 -2.15
C ILE A 10 -44.37 4.42 -1.90
N SER A 11 -43.60 3.32 -1.99
CA SER A 11 -44.04 1.99 -1.55
C SER A 11 -43.26 1.59 -0.30
N LEU A 12 -43.73 2.04 0.86
CA LEU A 12 -43.27 1.56 2.17
C LEU A 12 -43.94 0.21 2.46
N LEU A 13 -43.26 -0.88 2.08
CA LEU A 13 -43.55 -2.21 2.60
C LEU A 13 -42.87 -2.36 3.97
N PHE A 14 -43.64 -2.17 5.04
CA PHE A 14 -43.24 -2.57 6.39
C PHE A 14 -43.27 -4.10 6.48
N SER A 15 -42.13 -4.73 6.19
CA SER A 15 -41.89 -6.11 6.59
C SER A 15 -41.61 -6.13 8.10
N PHE A 16 -42.58 -6.59 8.89
CA PHE A 16 -42.36 -7.01 10.27
C PHE A 16 -41.47 -8.25 10.27
N GLY A 17 -40.16 -8.04 10.22
CA GLY A 17 -39.17 -9.08 10.42
C GLY A 17 -39.22 -9.57 11.87
N ALA A 18 -39.46 -10.86 12.06
CA ALA A 18 -39.40 -11.54 13.35
C ALA A 18 -38.03 -11.25 14.02
N ILE A 19 -38.06 -10.48 15.11
CA ILE A 19 -36.91 -10.25 15.97
C ILE A 19 -36.59 -11.59 16.65
N HIS A 20 -35.69 -12.35 16.04
CA HIS A 20 -35.03 -13.45 16.72
C HIS A 20 -34.15 -12.83 17.78
N ALA A 21 -34.55 -12.95 19.04
CA ALA A 21 -33.74 -12.61 20.19
C ALA A 21 -32.47 -13.47 20.19
N GLN A 22 -31.41 -13.00 19.52
CA GLN A 22 -30.08 -13.53 19.70
C GLN A 22 -29.64 -13.15 21.11
N THR A 23 -29.57 -14.13 22.01
CA THR A 23 -28.94 -13.94 23.31
C THR A 23 -27.53 -13.38 23.07
N PRO A 24 -27.20 -12.20 23.64
CA PRO A 24 -25.89 -11.59 23.41
C PRO A 24 -24.83 -12.54 23.97
N LYS A 25 -24.07 -13.18 23.07
CA LYS A 25 -22.90 -13.96 23.46
C LYS A 25 -21.95 -13.00 24.14
N THR A 26 -21.70 -13.19 25.43
CA THR A 26 -20.66 -12.45 26.16
C THR A 26 -19.35 -12.61 25.40
N PRO A 27 -18.72 -11.51 24.95
CA PRO A 27 -17.49 -11.60 24.17
C PRO A 27 -16.41 -12.27 25.02
N LYS A 28 -15.80 -13.32 24.46
CA LYS A 28 -14.70 -14.03 25.09
C LYS A 28 -13.51 -13.06 25.21
N LEU A 29 -12.99 -12.90 26.42
CA LEU A 29 -11.77 -12.12 26.64
C LEU A 29 -10.58 -12.82 25.98
N SER A 30 -9.80 -12.07 25.22
CA SER A 30 -8.52 -12.49 24.70
C SER A 30 -7.48 -12.55 25.81
N THR A 31 -6.55 -13.48 25.67
CA THR A 31 -5.41 -13.63 26.57
C THR A 31 -4.38 -12.52 26.38
N ARG A 32 -3.56 -12.29 27.40
CA ARG A 32 -2.44 -11.35 27.34
C ARG A 32 -1.45 -11.66 26.22
N ASP A 33 -1.17 -12.95 25.99
CA ASP A 33 -0.21 -13.38 24.98
C ASP A 33 -0.73 -13.20 23.55
N GLU A 34 -2.02 -13.46 23.31
CA GLU A 34 -2.67 -13.14 22.05
C GLU A 34 -2.59 -11.62 21.77
N TYR A 35 -2.87 -10.79 22.79
CA TYR A 35 -2.80 -9.34 22.64
C TYR A 35 -1.37 -8.85 22.39
N ARG A 36 -0.38 -9.41 23.10
CA ARG A 36 1.04 -9.15 22.89
C ARG A 36 1.46 -9.49 21.46
N ALA A 37 1.02 -10.65 20.94
CA ALA A 37 1.33 -11.08 19.58
C ALA A 37 0.77 -10.12 18.53
N CYS A 38 -0.50 -9.71 18.66
CA CYS A 38 -1.12 -8.72 17.79
C CYS A 38 -0.35 -7.39 17.79
N GLN A 39 0.07 -6.94 18.97
CA GLN A 39 0.82 -5.69 19.10
C GLN A 39 2.22 -5.75 18.48
N LYS A 40 2.88 -6.90 18.58
CA LYS A 40 4.16 -7.14 17.91
C LYS A 40 3.99 -7.13 16.38
N GLU A 41 2.99 -7.83 15.87
CA GLU A 41 2.72 -7.92 14.44
C GLU A 41 2.30 -6.57 13.84
N ASP A 42 1.57 -5.74 14.59
CA ASP A 42 1.27 -4.34 14.21
C ASP A 42 2.54 -3.49 14.07
N ASP A 43 3.52 -3.65 14.97
CA ASP A 43 4.81 -2.97 14.85
C ASP A 43 5.61 -3.44 13.64
N GLU A 44 5.57 -4.73 13.33
CA GLU A 44 6.19 -5.28 12.12
C GLU A 44 5.52 -4.73 10.85
N LEU A 45 4.19 -4.60 10.81
CA LEU A 45 3.47 -3.95 9.72
C LEU A 45 3.85 -2.48 9.57
N LYS A 46 4.01 -1.72 10.65
CA LYS A 46 4.47 -0.32 10.57
C LYS A 46 5.85 -0.21 9.94
N ASN A 47 6.78 -1.08 10.34
CA ASN A 47 8.12 -1.13 9.76
C ASN A 47 8.05 -1.50 8.27
N LYS A 48 7.25 -2.50 7.90
CA LYS A 48 7.06 -2.89 6.50
C LYS A 48 6.43 -1.78 5.66
N ARG A 49 5.46 -1.04 6.21
CA ARG A 49 4.87 0.13 5.55
C ARG A 49 5.93 1.19 5.25
N SER A 50 6.71 1.58 6.27
CA SER A 50 7.77 2.58 6.08
C SER A 50 8.79 2.15 5.02
N PHE A 51 9.18 0.87 5.02
CA PHE A 51 10.05 0.31 3.99
C PHE A 51 9.43 0.44 2.59
N LEU A 52 8.18 0.00 2.39
CA LEU A 52 7.52 0.08 1.08
C LEU A 52 7.30 1.51 0.61
N THR A 53 7.02 2.45 1.52
CA THR A 53 6.95 3.88 1.19
C THR A 53 8.29 4.39 0.66
N ASN A 54 9.40 4.13 1.37
CA ASN A 54 10.72 4.58 0.94
C ASN A 54 11.14 3.97 -0.41
N GLU A 55 10.86 2.68 -0.61
CA GLU A 55 11.13 2.00 -1.89
C GLU A 55 10.30 2.60 -3.03
N SER A 56 9.02 2.90 -2.78
CA SER A 56 8.15 3.52 -3.77
C SER A 56 8.62 4.94 -4.13
N GLU A 57 9.03 5.75 -3.15
CA GLU A 57 9.58 7.08 -3.40
C GLU A 57 10.88 7.02 -4.21
N THR A 58 11.76 6.11 -3.85
CA THR A 58 13.02 5.87 -4.57
C THR A 58 12.75 5.44 -6.02
N HIS A 59 11.78 4.55 -6.22
CA HIS A 59 11.36 4.10 -7.54
C HIS A 59 10.77 5.25 -8.37
N SER A 60 9.90 6.08 -7.80
CA SER A 60 9.35 7.26 -8.49
C SER A 60 10.42 8.29 -8.88
N ALA A 61 11.41 8.53 -8.00
CA ALA A 61 12.54 9.40 -8.31
C ALA A 61 13.40 8.84 -9.47
N ASN A 62 13.64 7.52 -9.47
CA ASN A 62 14.35 6.85 -10.56
C ASN A 62 13.61 6.90 -11.89
N LEU A 63 12.29 6.69 -11.88
CA LEU A 63 11.46 6.83 -13.08
C LEU A 63 11.55 8.24 -13.66
N LYS A 64 11.46 9.26 -12.80
CA LYS A 64 11.63 10.66 -13.23
C LYS A 64 13.00 10.90 -13.86
N ARG A 65 14.08 10.42 -13.23
CA ARG A 65 15.43 10.54 -13.80
C ARG A 65 15.53 9.89 -15.19
N ILE A 66 15.01 8.67 -15.36
CA ILE A 66 15.01 7.97 -16.65
C ILE A 66 14.22 8.76 -17.70
N GLN A 67 13.06 9.32 -17.32
CA GLN A 67 12.26 10.15 -18.20
C GLN A 67 12.99 11.43 -18.63
N ASP A 68 13.62 12.12 -17.68
CA ASP A 68 14.39 13.34 -17.94
C ASP A 68 15.60 13.04 -18.85
N GLU A 69 16.33 11.94 -18.62
CA GLU A 69 17.43 11.49 -19.48
C GLU A 69 16.96 11.13 -20.89
N MET A 70 15.83 10.44 -21.01
CA MET A 70 15.25 10.08 -22.31
C MET A 70 14.80 11.31 -23.09
N GLN A 71 14.15 12.27 -22.42
CA GLN A 71 13.76 13.52 -23.04
C GLN A 71 14.97 14.34 -23.50
N ALA A 72 16.00 14.46 -22.65
CA ALA A 72 17.23 15.15 -22.99
C ALA A 72 17.92 14.50 -24.19
N HIS A 73 18.02 13.17 -24.22
CA HIS A 73 18.63 12.45 -25.33
C HIS A 73 17.86 12.63 -26.64
N VAL A 74 16.53 12.50 -26.61
CA VAL A 74 15.68 12.75 -27.80
C VAL A 74 15.82 14.19 -28.31
N ALA A 75 15.97 15.17 -27.42
CA ALA A 75 16.20 16.57 -27.82
C ALA A 75 17.53 16.78 -28.57
N THR A 76 18.50 15.86 -28.45
CA THR A 76 19.74 15.90 -29.24
C THR A 76 19.59 15.34 -30.66
N GLN A 77 18.47 14.66 -30.96
CA GLN A 77 18.25 14.02 -32.26
C GLN A 77 18.44 14.95 -33.46
N PRO A 78 17.96 16.21 -33.47
CA PRO A 78 18.16 17.12 -34.60
C PRO A 78 19.62 17.53 -34.82
N LEU A 79 20.48 17.34 -33.82
CA LEU A 79 21.91 17.65 -33.87
C LEU A 79 22.75 16.48 -34.39
N VAL A 80 22.16 15.29 -34.52
CA VAL A 80 22.85 14.11 -35.03
C VAL A 80 23.03 14.24 -36.54
N ASN A 81 24.27 14.25 -37.00
CA ASN A 81 24.56 14.22 -38.43
C ASN A 81 24.22 12.83 -38.99
N ALA A 82 23.15 12.74 -39.78
CA ALA A 82 22.70 11.48 -40.37
C ALA A 82 23.69 10.87 -41.39
N SER A 83 24.64 11.65 -41.90
CA SER A 83 25.71 11.16 -42.78
C SER A 83 26.93 10.67 -42.00
N ASP A 84 26.97 10.89 -40.69
CA ASP A 84 28.01 10.35 -39.79
C ASP A 84 27.48 9.09 -39.12
N GLU A 85 27.89 7.93 -39.63
CA GLU A 85 27.49 6.63 -39.13
C GLU A 85 27.83 6.44 -37.64
N ALA A 86 28.99 6.94 -37.19
CA ALA A 86 29.40 6.82 -35.80
C ALA A 86 28.49 7.64 -34.88
N ALA A 87 28.08 8.84 -35.30
CA ALA A 87 27.14 9.66 -34.55
C ALA A 87 25.75 8.99 -34.44
N VAL A 88 25.26 8.37 -35.53
CA VAL A 88 24.00 7.63 -35.53
C VAL A 88 24.06 6.40 -34.63
N VAL A 89 25.15 5.64 -34.68
CA VAL A 89 25.36 4.46 -33.81
C VAL A 89 25.36 4.86 -32.34
N ALA A 90 26.15 5.87 -31.95
CA ALA A 90 26.22 6.33 -30.57
C ALA A 90 24.85 6.81 -30.04
N PHE A 91 24.08 7.51 -30.87
CA PHE A 91 22.71 7.92 -30.52
C PHE A 91 21.80 6.71 -30.25
N ASN A 92 21.86 5.70 -31.12
CA ASN A 92 21.03 4.49 -31.01
C ASN A 92 21.43 3.62 -29.81
N GLU A 93 22.72 3.47 -29.53
CA GLU A 93 23.22 2.74 -28.35
C GLU A 93 22.72 3.36 -27.05
N LYS A 94 22.72 4.70 -26.96
CA LYS A 94 22.19 5.39 -25.78
C LYS A 94 20.68 5.19 -25.62
N ILE A 95 19.91 5.19 -26.72
CA ILE A 95 18.47 4.83 -26.68
C ILE A 95 18.29 3.39 -26.20
N GLN A 96 19.07 2.44 -26.69
CA GLN A 96 18.98 1.04 -26.24
C GLN A 96 19.27 0.92 -24.75
N ALA A 97 20.30 1.60 -24.24
CA ALA A 97 20.63 1.61 -22.82
C ALA A 97 19.49 2.21 -21.96
N LEU A 98 18.87 3.29 -22.41
CA LEU A 98 17.70 3.89 -21.74
C LEU A 98 16.49 2.95 -21.75
N ASN A 99 16.23 2.25 -22.86
CA ASN A 99 15.18 1.24 -22.95
C ASN A 99 15.42 0.07 -21.98
N THR A 100 16.68 -0.36 -21.82
CA THR A 100 17.04 -1.36 -20.80
C THR A 100 16.75 -0.85 -19.38
N GLN A 101 17.06 0.42 -19.08
CA GLN A 101 16.72 1.01 -17.79
C GLN A 101 15.20 1.04 -17.55
N VAL A 102 14.41 1.41 -18.56
CA VAL A 102 12.94 1.37 -18.48
C VAL A 102 12.44 -0.06 -18.21
N SER A 103 12.97 -1.06 -18.92
CA SER A 103 12.60 -2.46 -18.71
C SER A 103 12.90 -2.93 -17.28
N THR A 104 14.06 -2.59 -16.74
CA THR A 104 14.43 -2.88 -15.35
C THR A 104 13.49 -2.16 -14.37
N SER A 105 13.17 -0.89 -14.63
CA SER A 105 12.22 -0.13 -13.82
C SER A 105 10.82 -0.76 -13.84
N ASN A 106 10.35 -1.27 -14.98
CA ASN A 106 9.05 -1.94 -15.05
C ASN A 106 9.01 -3.24 -14.24
N LYS A 107 10.10 -4.02 -14.22
CA LYS A 107 10.20 -5.21 -13.36
C LYS A 107 10.15 -4.83 -11.88
N GLU A 108 10.78 -3.72 -11.53
CA GLU A 108 10.77 -3.20 -10.18
C GLU A 108 9.37 -2.72 -9.76
N ALA A 109 8.66 -2.03 -10.65
CA ALA A 109 7.26 -1.65 -10.42
C ALA A 109 6.37 -2.88 -10.16
N GLU A 110 6.53 -3.95 -10.94
CA GLU A 110 5.80 -5.20 -10.73
C GLU A 110 6.13 -5.84 -9.38
N ARG A 111 7.41 -5.87 -8.99
CA ARG A 111 7.85 -6.35 -7.67
C ARG A 111 7.19 -5.55 -6.55
N LEU A 112 7.22 -4.22 -6.62
CA LEU A 112 6.61 -3.34 -5.61
C LEU A 112 5.10 -3.53 -5.54
N ASN A 113 4.43 -3.72 -6.69
CA ASN A 113 3.00 -4.01 -6.73
C ASN A 113 2.67 -5.34 -6.02
N GLN A 114 3.43 -6.40 -6.27
CA GLN A 114 3.27 -7.69 -5.58
C GLN A 114 3.49 -7.57 -4.07
N GLU A 115 4.50 -6.82 -3.65
CA GLU A 115 4.78 -6.56 -2.24
C GLU A 115 3.65 -5.75 -1.57
N GLN A 116 3.07 -4.78 -2.27
CA GLN A 116 1.91 -4.03 -1.79
C GLN A 116 0.68 -4.93 -1.63
N HIS A 117 0.44 -5.86 -2.56
CA HIS A 117 -0.63 -6.85 -2.44
C HIS A 117 -0.43 -7.75 -1.21
N ARG A 118 0.79 -8.24 -0.99
CA ARG A 118 1.14 -9.03 0.21
C ARG A 118 0.95 -8.24 1.49
N PHE A 119 1.39 -6.99 1.52
CA PHE A 119 1.19 -6.09 2.67
C PHE A 119 -0.28 -5.87 2.98
N ASN A 120 -1.11 -5.65 1.95
CA ASN A 120 -2.56 -5.48 2.11
C ASN A 120 -3.23 -6.76 2.65
N ALA A 121 -2.85 -7.92 2.12
CA ALA A 121 -3.35 -9.21 2.60
C ALA A 121 -2.95 -9.47 4.06
N TRP A 122 -1.70 -9.16 4.42
CA TRP A 122 -1.22 -9.28 5.79
C TRP A 122 -1.97 -8.34 6.74
N THR A 123 -2.16 -7.08 6.35
CA THR A 123 -2.94 -6.10 7.11
C THR A 123 -4.39 -6.57 7.32
N ALA A 124 -5.03 -7.09 6.28
CA ALA A 124 -6.39 -7.62 6.38
C ALA A 124 -6.46 -8.82 7.33
N ALA A 125 -5.50 -9.73 7.25
CA ALA A 125 -5.42 -10.89 8.14
C ALA A 125 -5.20 -10.47 9.60
N LEU A 126 -4.35 -9.48 9.86
CA LEU A 126 -4.15 -8.93 11.21
C LEU A 126 -5.45 -8.30 11.72
N ASN A 127 -6.10 -7.46 10.91
CA ASN A 127 -7.35 -6.80 11.31
C ASN A 127 -8.45 -7.80 11.66
N GLN A 128 -8.59 -8.88 10.89
CA GLN A 128 -9.55 -9.95 11.17
C GLN A 128 -9.31 -10.62 12.53
N ARG A 129 -8.05 -10.81 12.93
CA ARG A 129 -7.70 -11.45 14.20
C ARG A 129 -7.72 -10.48 15.38
N CYS A 130 -7.25 -9.25 15.19
CA CYS A 130 -6.85 -8.38 16.29
C CYS A 130 -7.77 -7.18 16.54
N ALA A 131 -8.48 -6.67 15.51
CA ALA A 131 -9.25 -5.42 15.65
C ALA A 131 -10.47 -5.56 16.58
N GLY A 132 -11.03 -6.78 16.69
CA GLY A 132 -12.19 -7.08 17.54
C GLY A 132 -11.84 -7.69 18.90
N MET A 133 -10.56 -7.75 19.28
CA MET A 133 -10.15 -8.36 20.54
C MET A 133 -10.67 -7.57 21.73
N VAL A 134 -11.30 -8.28 22.68
CA VAL A 134 -11.67 -7.71 23.98
C VAL A 134 -10.63 -8.17 24.98
N VAL A 135 -9.88 -7.23 25.54
CA VAL A 135 -8.78 -7.51 26.46
C VAL A 135 -9.12 -6.94 27.84
N SER A 136 -8.70 -7.62 28.90
CA SER A 136 -8.87 -7.07 30.25
C SER A 136 -8.04 -5.79 30.41
N TYR A 137 -8.53 -4.84 31.21
CA TYR A 137 -7.78 -3.62 31.50
C TYR A 137 -6.40 -3.92 32.10
N ALA A 138 -6.32 -4.91 33.00
CA ALA A 138 -5.07 -5.31 33.64
C ALA A 138 -4.03 -5.81 32.63
N ASP A 139 -4.45 -6.63 31.66
CA ASP A 139 -3.55 -7.14 30.61
C ASP A 139 -3.13 -6.05 29.63
N HIS A 140 -4.06 -5.17 29.23
CA HIS A 140 -3.75 -4.01 28.41
C HIS A 140 -2.67 -3.13 29.05
N GLU A 141 -2.84 -2.80 30.33
CA GLU A 141 -1.88 -2.00 31.09
C GLU A 141 -0.53 -2.68 31.26
N ALA A 142 -0.52 -4.00 31.49
CA ALA A 142 0.71 -4.75 31.61
C ALA A 142 1.51 -4.74 30.30
N ILE A 143 0.86 -5.00 29.15
CA ILE A 143 1.52 -4.92 27.83
C ILE A 143 2.00 -3.50 27.53
N ARG A 144 1.21 -2.48 27.86
CA ARG A 144 1.60 -1.07 27.68
C ARG A 144 2.90 -0.74 28.43
N LYS A 145 3.02 -1.18 29.70
CA LYS A 145 4.23 -0.97 30.51
C LYS A 145 5.44 -1.71 29.95
N GLU A 146 5.29 -2.98 29.61
CA GLU A 146 6.38 -3.79 29.00
C GLU A 146 6.93 -3.15 27.72
N ARG A 147 6.03 -2.61 26.86
CA ARG A 147 6.43 -1.93 25.63
C ARG A 147 7.17 -0.62 25.90
N ALA A 148 6.71 0.15 26.89
CA ALA A 148 7.39 1.38 27.30
C ALA A 148 8.80 1.10 27.86
N GLU A 149 8.99 -0.01 28.58
CA GLU A 149 10.31 -0.43 29.09
C GLU A 149 11.23 -0.93 27.99
N THR A 150 10.69 -1.70 27.03
CA THR A 150 11.46 -2.21 25.89
C THR A 150 11.90 -1.07 24.97
N GLY A 151 11.06 -0.06 24.77
CA GLY A 151 11.38 1.13 23.98
C GLY A 151 12.47 2.02 24.58
N LYS A 152 12.68 1.99 25.90
CA LYS A 152 13.76 2.73 26.59
C LYS A 152 15.13 2.05 26.51
N LYS A 153 15.18 0.77 26.12
CA LYS A 153 16.42 -0.02 26.05
C LYS A 153 17.03 -0.08 24.64
N LYS A 154 16.34 0.50 23.65
CA LYS A 154 16.83 0.67 22.28
C LYS A 154 17.34 2.09 22.12
#